data_AF-A0A3M8CFF1-F1
#
_entry.id   AF-A0A3M8CFF1-F1
#
_cell.length_a   1.000
_cell.length_b   1.000
_cell.length_c   1.000
_cell.angle_alpha   90.00
_cell.angle_beta   90.00
_cell.angle_gamma   90.00
#
_symmetry.space_group_name_H-M   'P 1'
#
loop_
_entity.id
_entity.type
_entity.pdbx_description
1 polymer ?
#
loop_
_entity_poly.entity_id
_entity_poly.type
_entity_poly.pdbx_seq_one_letter_code
_entity_poly.pdbx_strand_id
1 'polypeptide(L)'
;MIQKMVTMLQEEGTVKTDAEAIESLIEKLETDIEDGTASSEKIVILVEMKMKNKKAKEALKNLEDGLQHHPKSQELYKLLSKLYAEQGDTQKIKVFVEGKKPAFDVEPYLKDGRNLVPVRAISEALGSDVSWNADSQTVVIKKNGTVVELPLGSTKVKVNGEERSIDSTAELKNGRIMVPVRFISEFLGQEVEWDSTSKIVIIKSV
;
A
#
# COMPACT_ATOMS: atom_id res chain seq x y z
N MET A 1 -28.59 -3.16 1.96
CA MET A 1 -27.89 -1.90 2.30
C MET A 1 -27.98 -0.89 1.16
N ILE A 2 -27.50 -1.21 -0.05
CA ILE A 2 -27.60 -0.34 -1.25
C ILE A 2 -29.04 0.13 -1.52
N GLN A 3 -30.02 -0.79 -1.55
CA GLN A 3 -31.42 -0.43 -1.78
C GLN A 3 -31.94 0.59 -0.76
N LYS A 4 -31.51 0.50 0.51
CA LYS A 4 -31.90 1.46 1.55
C LYS A 4 -31.34 2.85 1.27
N MET A 5 -30.10 2.95 0.79
CA MET A 5 -29.46 4.22 0.41
C MET A 5 -30.12 4.84 -0.82
N VAL A 6 -30.44 4.02 -1.83
CA VAL A 6 -31.18 4.45 -3.02
C VAL A 6 -32.56 4.99 -2.64
N THR A 7 -33.31 4.28 -1.79
CA THR A 7 -34.62 4.73 -1.31
C THR A 7 -34.53 6.03 -0.52
N MET A 8 -33.51 6.22 0.35
CA MET A 8 -33.33 7.49 1.07
C MET A 8 -33.09 8.68 0.11
N LEU A 9 -32.29 8.51 -0.95
CA LEU A 9 -32.07 9.56 -1.94
C LEU A 9 -33.35 9.92 -2.72
N GLN A 10 -34.17 8.92 -3.04
CA GLN A 10 -35.47 9.14 -3.68
C GLN A 10 -36.47 9.85 -2.75
N GLU A 11 -36.48 9.49 -1.46
CA GLU A 11 -37.34 10.11 -0.43
C GLU A 11 -36.96 11.57 -0.15
N GLU A 12 -35.68 11.93 -0.28
CA GLU A 12 -35.20 13.32 -0.21
C GLU A 12 -35.58 14.16 -1.45
N GLY A 13 -36.19 13.54 -2.47
CA GLY A 13 -36.69 14.23 -3.68
C GLY A 13 -35.60 14.68 -4.66
N THR A 14 -34.37 14.21 -4.49
CA THR A 14 -33.20 14.64 -5.27
C THR A 14 -33.08 13.94 -6.63
N VAL A 15 -33.76 12.79 -6.82
CA VAL A 15 -33.67 11.92 -8.02
C VAL A 15 -35.01 11.21 -8.26
N LYS A 16 -35.37 10.92 -9.51
CA LYS A 16 -36.70 10.39 -9.88
C LYS A 16 -36.69 8.90 -10.23
N THR A 17 -35.54 8.35 -10.58
CA THR A 17 -35.38 6.94 -10.97
C THR A 17 -34.30 6.24 -10.14
N ASP A 18 -34.36 4.91 -10.08
CA ASP A 18 -33.32 4.09 -9.45
C ASP A 18 -31.95 4.30 -10.11
N ALA A 19 -31.92 4.53 -11.43
CA ALA A 19 -30.68 4.77 -12.16
C ALA A 19 -30.02 6.10 -11.76
N GLU A 20 -30.79 7.19 -11.73
CA GLU A 20 -30.32 8.51 -11.28
C GLU A 20 -29.86 8.46 -9.82
N ALA A 21 -30.59 7.74 -8.95
CA ALA A 21 -30.21 7.56 -7.55
C ALA A 21 -28.89 6.80 -7.39
N ILE A 22 -28.66 5.77 -8.21
CA ILE A 22 -27.40 5.01 -8.21
C ILE A 22 -26.23 5.88 -8.68
N GLU A 23 -26.41 6.66 -9.74
CA GLU A 23 -25.37 7.57 -10.24
C GLU A 23 -25.01 8.64 -9.20
N SER A 24 -26.01 9.30 -8.62
CA SER A 24 -25.79 10.27 -7.54
C SER A 24 -25.10 9.66 -6.31
N LEU A 25 -25.47 8.42 -5.94
CA LEU A 25 -24.80 7.71 -4.86
C LEU A 25 -23.34 7.39 -5.18
N ILE A 26 -23.03 7.00 -6.42
CA ILE A 26 -21.65 6.74 -6.87
C ILE A 26 -20.83 8.02 -6.76
N GLU A 27 -21.31 9.13 -7.32
CA GLU A 27 -20.61 10.42 -7.27
C GLU A 27 -20.35 10.85 -5.83
N LYS A 28 -21.36 10.76 -4.96
CA LYS A 28 -21.20 11.08 -3.54
C LYS A 28 -20.15 10.21 -2.85
N LEU A 29 -20.17 8.91 -3.10
CA LEU A 29 -19.18 7.99 -2.51
C LEU A 29 -17.77 8.23 -3.04
N GLU A 30 -17.62 8.64 -4.30
CA GLU A 30 -16.33 9.05 -4.87
C GLU A 30 -15.80 10.30 -4.18
N THR A 31 -16.63 11.34 -4.04
CA THR A 31 -16.25 12.54 -3.29
C THR A 31 -15.89 12.23 -1.84
N ASP A 32 -16.68 11.39 -1.15
CA ASP A 32 -16.36 10.98 0.23
C ASP A 32 -14.98 10.28 0.30
N ILE A 33 -14.58 9.50 -0.72
CA ILE A 33 -13.26 8.84 -0.77
C ILE A 33 -12.14 9.84 -1.04
N GLU A 34 -12.33 10.74 -2.01
CA GLU A 34 -11.36 11.78 -2.36
C GLU A 34 -11.10 12.71 -1.16
N ASP A 35 -12.14 13.04 -0.42
CA ASP A 35 -12.07 13.86 0.80
C ASP A 35 -11.58 13.05 2.03
N GLY A 36 -11.40 11.73 1.90
CA GLY A 36 -10.96 10.86 3.00
C GLY A 36 -12.00 10.66 4.11
N THR A 37 -13.28 10.97 3.86
CA THR A 37 -14.38 10.89 4.83
C THR A 37 -15.21 9.61 4.70
N ALA A 38 -15.05 8.85 3.61
CA ALA A 38 -15.71 7.57 3.42
C ALA A 38 -15.27 6.55 4.48
N SER A 39 -16.20 5.75 4.99
CA SER A 39 -15.87 4.58 5.81
C SER A 39 -15.40 3.41 4.94
N SER A 40 -14.75 2.41 5.52
CA SER A 40 -14.36 1.18 4.80
C SER A 40 -15.59 0.48 4.16
N GLU A 41 -16.74 0.45 4.85
CA GLU A 41 -17.97 -0.15 4.33
C GLU A 41 -18.50 0.62 3.12
N LYS A 42 -18.44 1.96 3.15
CA LYS A 42 -18.83 2.82 2.02
C LYS A 42 -17.94 2.58 0.80
N ILE A 43 -16.62 2.42 1.01
CA ILE A 43 -15.66 2.09 -0.04
C ILE A 43 -16.00 0.73 -0.66
N VAL A 44 -16.25 -0.29 0.16
CA VAL A 44 -16.65 -1.63 -0.32
C VAL A 44 -17.92 -1.55 -1.19
N ILE A 45 -18.94 -0.82 -0.73
CA ILE A 45 -20.18 -0.62 -1.50
C ILE A 45 -19.89 -0.02 -2.88
N LEU A 46 -19.11 1.06 -2.95
CA LEU A 46 -18.77 1.71 -4.22
C LEU A 46 -18.03 0.74 -5.16
N VAL A 47 -17.03 0.03 -4.62
CA VAL A 47 -16.23 -0.92 -5.38
C VAL A 47 -17.11 -2.04 -5.95
N GLU A 48 -18.00 -2.62 -5.14
CA GLU A 48 -18.94 -3.65 -5.60
C GLU A 48 -19.90 -3.13 -6.69
N MET A 49 -20.42 -1.91 -6.54
CA MET A 49 -21.27 -1.27 -7.55
C MET A 49 -20.53 -1.11 -8.87
N LYS A 50 -19.29 -0.63 -8.84
CA LYS A 50 -18.45 -0.48 -10.04
C LYS A 50 -18.10 -1.83 -10.69
N MET A 51 -17.83 -2.85 -9.89
CA MET A 51 -17.57 -4.20 -10.40
C MET A 51 -18.78 -4.79 -11.12
N LYS A 52 -19.99 -4.66 -10.55
CA LYS A 52 -21.25 -5.07 -11.22
C LYS A 52 -21.47 -4.36 -12.54
N ASN A 53 -21.03 -3.10 -12.63
CA ASN A 53 -21.11 -2.28 -13.85
C ASN A 53 -19.91 -2.45 -14.79
N LYS A 54 -19.08 -3.49 -14.61
CA LYS A 54 -17.89 -3.81 -15.43
C LYS A 54 -16.83 -2.69 -15.45
N LYS A 55 -16.81 -1.82 -14.45
CA LYS A 55 -15.86 -0.72 -14.27
C LYS A 55 -14.69 -1.10 -13.36
N ALA A 56 -14.05 -2.25 -13.62
CA ALA A 56 -13.04 -2.82 -12.72
C ALA A 56 -11.81 -1.94 -12.49
N LYS A 57 -11.38 -1.17 -13.50
CA LYS A 57 -10.25 -0.24 -13.37
C LYS A 57 -10.57 0.93 -12.44
N GLU A 58 -11.76 1.49 -12.57
CA GLU A 58 -12.22 2.57 -11.70
C GLU A 58 -12.47 2.05 -10.27
N ALA A 59 -12.99 0.82 -10.14
CA ALA A 59 -13.16 0.15 -8.86
C ALA A 59 -11.82 -0.02 -8.14
N LEU A 60 -10.79 -0.47 -8.87
CA LEU A 60 -9.43 -0.61 -8.35
C LEU A 60 -8.86 0.75 -7.90
N LYS A 61 -8.99 1.79 -8.74
CA LYS A 61 -8.53 3.14 -8.39
C LYS A 61 -9.18 3.64 -7.09
N ASN A 62 -10.51 3.59 -7.00
CA ASN A 62 -11.23 4.07 -5.82
C ASN A 62 -10.88 3.26 -4.56
N LEU A 63 -10.57 1.97 -4.70
CA LEU A 63 -10.09 1.15 -3.60
C LEU A 63 -8.67 1.55 -3.15
N GLU A 64 -7.76 1.80 -4.09
CA GLU A 64 -6.41 2.28 -3.78
C GLU A 64 -6.46 3.66 -3.10
N ASP A 65 -7.33 4.57 -3.56
CA ASP A 65 -7.56 5.88 -2.94
C ASP A 65 -8.17 5.75 -1.54
N GLY A 66 -9.13 4.84 -1.36
CA GLY A 66 -9.71 4.51 -0.06
C GLY A 66 -8.68 3.96 0.93
N LEU A 67 -7.75 3.10 0.48
CA LEU A 67 -6.70 2.54 1.32
C LEU A 67 -5.75 3.60 1.88
N GLN A 68 -5.52 4.72 1.19
CA GLN A 68 -4.68 5.81 1.70
C GLN A 68 -5.23 6.43 2.99
N HIS A 69 -6.54 6.39 3.20
CA HIS A 69 -7.23 6.87 4.39
C HIS A 69 -7.57 5.75 5.39
N HIS A 70 -7.50 4.50 4.95
CA HIS A 70 -7.81 3.29 5.72
C HIS A 70 -6.68 2.25 5.67
N PRO A 71 -5.42 2.61 5.99
CA PRO A 71 -4.26 1.78 5.71
C PRO A 71 -4.18 0.49 6.52
N LYS A 72 -5.00 0.36 7.57
CA LYS A 72 -5.10 -0.82 8.42
C LYS A 72 -6.34 -1.70 8.12
N SER A 73 -7.15 -1.35 7.12
CA SER A 73 -8.41 -2.06 6.83
C SER A 73 -8.18 -3.41 6.13
N GLN A 74 -8.33 -4.49 6.89
CA GLN A 74 -8.21 -5.86 6.39
C GLN A 74 -9.25 -6.20 5.30
N GLU A 75 -10.45 -5.63 5.41
CA GLU A 75 -11.50 -5.84 4.43
C GLU A 75 -11.14 -5.24 3.06
N LEU A 76 -10.59 -4.02 3.06
CA LEU A 76 -10.17 -3.35 1.84
C LEU A 76 -9.01 -4.09 1.15
N TYR A 77 -8.03 -4.61 1.90
CA TYR A 77 -6.96 -5.41 1.31
C TYR A 77 -7.43 -6.76 0.76
N LYS A 78 -8.40 -7.42 1.40
CA LYS A 78 -9.02 -8.64 0.85
C LYS A 78 -9.73 -8.35 -0.47
N LEU A 79 -10.46 -7.24 -0.52
CA LEU A 79 -11.12 -6.79 -1.75
C LEU A 79 -10.09 -6.44 -2.83
N LEU A 80 -8.99 -5.79 -2.47
CA LEU A 80 -7.90 -5.43 -3.37
C LEU A 80 -7.26 -6.67 -3.98
N SER A 81 -6.96 -7.68 -3.16
CA SER A 81 -6.45 -8.96 -3.62
C SER A 81 -7.42 -9.62 -4.61
N LYS A 82 -8.72 -9.65 -4.28
CA LYS A 82 -9.73 -10.19 -5.20
C LYS A 82 -9.74 -9.44 -6.55
N LEU A 83 -9.70 -8.11 -6.55
CA LEU A 83 -9.71 -7.32 -7.78
C LEU A 83 -8.48 -7.57 -8.65
N TYR A 84 -7.30 -7.64 -8.06
CA TYR A 84 -6.07 -7.95 -8.80
C TYR A 84 -6.09 -9.37 -9.38
N ALA A 85 -6.58 -10.35 -8.61
CA ALA A 85 -6.74 -11.72 -9.08
C ALA A 85 -7.72 -11.83 -10.27
N GLU A 86 -8.87 -11.15 -10.21
CA GLU A 86 -9.86 -11.13 -11.30
C GLU A 86 -9.33 -10.45 -12.58
N GLN A 87 -8.42 -9.50 -12.44
CA GLN A 87 -7.74 -8.85 -13.57
C GLN A 87 -6.54 -9.63 -14.11
N GLY A 88 -6.17 -10.76 -13.49
CA GLY A 88 -5.01 -11.56 -13.86
C GLY A 88 -3.67 -10.91 -13.51
N ASP A 89 -3.66 -9.83 -12.72
CA ASP A 89 -2.45 -9.17 -12.25
C ASP A 89 -1.94 -9.81 -10.96
N THR A 90 -1.46 -11.05 -11.07
CA THR A 90 -0.96 -11.86 -9.95
C THR A 90 0.53 -12.16 -10.07
N GLN A 91 1.22 -11.58 -11.06
CA GLN A 91 2.62 -11.91 -11.34
C GLN A 91 3.62 -10.95 -10.74
N LYS A 92 3.30 -9.65 -10.69
CA LYS A 92 4.16 -8.60 -10.15
C LYS A 92 3.89 -8.39 -8.67
N ILE A 93 4.97 -8.21 -7.91
CA ILE A 93 4.89 -7.79 -6.51
C ILE A 93 4.37 -6.36 -6.47
N LYS A 94 3.35 -6.14 -5.65
CA LYS A 94 2.77 -4.84 -5.37
C LYS A 94 3.09 -4.50 -3.93
N VAL A 95 3.47 -3.27 -3.65
CA VAL A 95 3.82 -2.84 -2.29
C VAL A 95 2.93 -1.67 -1.94
N PHE A 96 2.26 -1.78 -0.80
CA PHE A 96 1.48 -0.71 -0.18
C PHE A 96 2.14 -0.33 1.14
N VAL A 97 2.42 0.95 1.31
CA VAL A 97 3.04 1.55 2.50
C VAL A 97 2.06 2.58 3.03
N GLU A 98 1.53 2.36 4.24
CA GLU A 98 0.44 3.17 4.79
C GLU A 98 -0.70 3.35 3.77
N GLY A 99 -1.10 2.25 3.13
CA GLY A 99 -2.18 2.24 2.14
C GLY A 99 -1.85 2.89 0.79
N LYS A 100 -0.68 3.52 0.64
CA LYS A 100 -0.22 4.15 -0.60
C LYS A 100 0.69 3.23 -1.38
N LYS A 101 0.67 3.29 -2.70
CA LYS A 101 1.56 2.54 -3.58
C LYS A 101 2.76 3.40 -3.98
N PRO A 102 3.97 3.20 -3.42
CA PRO A 102 5.13 4.01 -3.78
C PRO A 102 5.53 3.78 -5.22
N ALA A 103 6.08 4.81 -5.86
CA ALA A 103 6.70 4.67 -7.17
C ALA A 103 8.07 3.99 -7.01
N PHE A 104 8.35 3.03 -7.90
CA PHE A 104 9.63 2.35 -7.95
C PHE A 104 10.24 2.52 -9.34
N ASP A 105 11.49 2.97 -9.39
CA ASP A 105 12.32 2.90 -10.60
C ASP A 105 13.00 1.54 -10.76
N VAL A 106 13.17 0.82 -9.67
CA VAL A 106 13.54 -0.61 -9.64
C VAL A 106 12.45 -1.38 -8.92
N GLU A 107 11.70 -2.16 -9.70
CA GLU A 107 10.56 -2.94 -9.20
C GLU A 107 10.97 -3.93 -8.09
N PRO A 108 10.15 -4.11 -7.04
CA PRO A 108 10.28 -5.18 -6.07
C PRO A 108 10.30 -6.56 -6.73
N TYR A 109 11.04 -7.51 -6.15
CA TYR A 109 11.16 -8.86 -6.70
C TYR A 109 11.37 -9.90 -5.62
N LEU A 110 11.03 -11.15 -5.96
CA LEU A 110 11.30 -12.32 -5.14
C LEU A 110 12.68 -12.87 -5.47
N LYS A 111 13.52 -13.07 -4.46
CA LYS A 111 14.80 -13.79 -4.57
C LYS A 111 15.02 -14.60 -3.31
N ASP A 112 15.37 -15.87 -3.47
CA ASP A 112 15.65 -16.79 -2.37
C ASP A 112 14.56 -16.80 -1.28
N GLY A 113 13.29 -16.80 -1.71
CA GLY A 113 12.13 -16.78 -0.82
C GLY A 113 11.86 -15.45 -0.10
N ARG A 114 12.56 -14.37 -0.45
CA ARG A 114 12.42 -13.04 0.17
C ARG A 114 11.94 -12.02 -0.84
N ASN A 115 10.95 -11.21 -0.45
CA ASN A 115 10.54 -10.04 -1.22
C ASN A 115 11.54 -8.92 -0.95
N LEU A 116 12.30 -8.54 -1.97
CA LEU A 116 13.22 -7.41 -1.92
C LEU A 116 12.56 -6.14 -2.46
N VAL A 117 12.79 -5.05 -1.74
CA VAL A 117 12.21 -3.73 -2.01
C VAL A 117 13.30 -2.65 -1.99
N PRO A 118 13.17 -1.56 -2.75
CA PRO A 118 14.13 -0.46 -2.70
C PRO A 118 14.06 0.24 -1.35
N VAL A 119 15.14 0.18 -0.57
CA VAL A 119 15.13 0.65 0.82
C VAL A 119 14.74 2.12 0.93
N ARG A 120 15.24 2.96 0.02
CA ARG A 120 14.94 4.40 0.00
C ARG A 120 13.45 4.67 -0.21
N ALA A 121 12.86 4.09 -1.26
CA ALA A 121 11.46 4.36 -1.62
C ALA A 121 10.50 3.95 -0.49
N ILE A 122 10.77 2.81 0.16
CA ILE A 122 9.94 2.36 1.29
C ILE A 122 10.16 3.25 2.53
N SER A 123 11.41 3.55 2.87
CA SER A 123 11.72 4.39 4.03
C SER A 123 11.16 5.81 3.90
N GLU A 124 11.26 6.43 2.72
CA GLU A 124 10.69 7.75 2.43
C GLU A 124 9.16 7.71 2.43
N ALA A 125 8.53 6.66 1.89
CA ALA A 125 7.08 6.48 1.97
C ALA A 125 6.58 6.33 3.42
N LEU A 126 7.44 5.82 4.32
CA LEU A 126 7.21 5.79 5.77
C LEU A 126 7.55 7.11 6.48
N GLY A 127 7.92 8.17 5.76
CA GLY A 127 8.28 9.47 6.32
C GLY A 127 9.68 9.53 6.94
N SER A 128 10.60 8.67 6.51
CA SER A 128 12.01 8.70 6.96
C SER A 128 12.86 9.55 6.03
N ASP A 129 13.88 10.21 6.56
CA ASP A 129 14.93 10.82 5.77
C ASP A 129 15.96 9.78 5.37
N VAL A 130 16.32 9.73 4.09
CA VAL A 130 17.28 8.76 3.57
C VAL A 130 18.44 9.47 2.88
N SER A 131 19.65 9.15 3.30
CA SER A 131 20.88 9.69 2.72
C SER A 131 21.88 8.59 2.39
N TRP A 132 22.86 8.93 1.55
CA TRP A 132 23.93 8.03 1.15
C TRP A 132 25.27 8.60 1.61
N ASN A 133 26.03 7.83 2.37
CA ASN A 133 27.43 8.10 2.66
C ASN A 133 28.29 7.37 1.62
N ALA A 134 28.95 8.13 0.74
CA ALA A 134 29.76 7.57 -0.32
C ALA A 134 31.09 6.97 0.18
N ASP A 135 31.69 7.58 1.20
CA ASP A 135 33.00 7.17 1.74
C ASP A 135 32.90 5.79 2.40
N SER A 136 31.83 5.55 3.15
CA SER A 136 31.57 4.27 3.82
C SER A 136 30.60 3.36 3.07
N GLN A 137 30.18 3.74 1.86
CA GLN A 137 29.17 3.03 1.06
C GLN A 137 27.94 2.60 1.87
N THR A 138 27.37 3.52 2.63
CA THR A 138 26.33 3.24 3.64
C THR A 138 25.07 4.06 3.38
N VAL A 139 23.90 3.41 3.38
CA VAL A 139 22.61 4.09 3.45
C VAL A 139 22.35 4.48 4.91
N VAL A 140 22.01 5.74 5.13
CA VAL A 140 21.62 6.23 6.46
C VAL A 140 20.16 6.64 6.42
N ILE A 141 19.33 5.99 7.23
CA ILE A 141 17.90 6.23 7.36
C ILE A 141 17.64 6.84 8.73
N LYS A 142 16.88 7.93 8.79
CA LYS A 142 16.52 8.62 10.03
C LYS A 142 15.01 8.77 10.13
N LYS A 143 14.42 8.35 11.25
CA LYS A 143 12.99 8.53 11.54
C LYS A 143 12.78 8.63 13.04
N ASN A 144 12.10 9.68 13.51
CA ASN A 144 11.70 9.85 14.92
C ASN A 144 12.84 9.56 15.93
N GLY A 145 14.05 10.06 15.65
CA GLY A 145 15.23 9.85 16.50
C GLY A 145 15.94 8.49 16.33
N THR A 146 15.36 7.55 15.59
CA THR A 146 16.03 6.30 15.19
C THR A 146 16.96 6.55 14.01
N VAL A 147 18.20 6.07 14.10
CA VAL A 147 19.21 6.11 13.03
C VAL A 147 19.57 4.69 12.65
N VAL A 148 19.38 4.35 11.38
CA VAL A 148 19.76 3.06 10.80
C VAL A 148 20.87 3.30 9.79
N GLU A 149 22.00 2.62 9.97
CA GLU A 149 23.14 2.65 9.05
C GLU A 149 23.28 1.28 8.40
N LEU A 150 23.05 1.21 7.10
CA LEU A 150 23.05 0.01 6.29
C LEU A 150 24.20 0.04 5.27
N PRO A 151 25.34 -0.58 5.57
CA PRO A 151 26.43 -0.72 4.62
C PRO A 151 26.04 -1.62 3.44
N LEU A 152 26.43 -1.23 2.23
CA LEU A 152 26.20 -2.02 1.03
C LEU A 152 26.92 -3.38 1.13
N GLY A 153 26.26 -4.45 0.69
CA GLY A 153 26.83 -5.81 0.68
C GLY A 153 26.96 -6.46 2.07
N SER A 154 26.51 -5.79 3.13
CA SER A 154 26.59 -6.27 4.49
C SER A 154 25.29 -6.97 4.92
N THR A 155 25.41 -8.01 5.74
CA THR A 155 24.32 -8.57 6.55
C THR A 155 24.22 -7.90 7.92
N LYS A 156 25.16 -7.02 8.26
CA LYS A 156 25.20 -6.25 9.50
C LYS A 156 24.72 -4.83 9.24
N VAL A 157 23.81 -4.36 10.09
CA VAL A 157 23.26 -3.01 10.13
C VAL A 157 23.52 -2.41 11.51
N LYS A 158 23.66 -1.10 11.63
CA LYS A 158 23.65 -0.43 12.93
C LYS A 158 22.33 0.29 13.15
N VAL A 159 21.78 0.15 14.34
CA VAL A 159 20.54 0.81 14.76
C VAL A 159 20.84 1.55 16.04
N ASN A 160 20.80 2.88 16.01
CA ASN A 160 21.20 3.74 17.13
C ASN A 160 22.60 3.39 17.68
N GLY A 161 23.52 3.01 16.80
CA GLY A 161 24.89 2.61 17.14
C GLY A 161 25.06 1.15 17.54
N GLU A 162 23.99 0.40 17.78
CA GLU A 162 24.05 -1.03 18.10
C GLU A 162 24.05 -1.88 16.82
N GLU A 163 24.97 -2.84 16.73
CA GLU A 163 25.03 -3.76 15.59
C GLU A 163 23.92 -4.80 15.67
N ARG A 164 23.24 -5.00 14.55
CA ARG A 164 22.18 -5.99 14.33
C ARG A 164 22.43 -6.72 13.01
N SER A 165 21.84 -7.89 12.85
CA SER A 165 21.93 -8.66 11.60
C SER A 165 20.61 -8.65 10.85
N ILE A 166 20.68 -8.76 9.54
CA ILE A 166 19.55 -8.83 8.62
C ILE A 166 19.60 -10.16 7.86
N ASP A 167 18.43 -10.67 7.47
CA ASP A 167 18.29 -12.03 6.91
C ASP A 167 18.98 -12.27 5.55
N SER A 168 19.40 -11.20 4.87
CA SER A 168 20.08 -11.24 3.58
C SER A 168 20.88 -9.95 3.38
N THR A 169 22.00 -10.02 2.68
CA THR A 169 22.81 -8.84 2.35
C THR A 169 22.00 -7.77 1.63
N ALA A 170 22.21 -6.50 1.97
CA ALA A 170 21.73 -5.38 1.17
C ALA A 170 22.41 -5.41 -0.19
N GLU A 171 21.64 -5.52 -1.27
CA GLU A 171 22.20 -5.71 -2.61
C GLU A 171 21.96 -4.51 -3.53
N LEU A 172 22.92 -4.23 -4.39
CA LEU A 172 22.80 -3.19 -5.40
C LEU A 172 22.19 -3.77 -6.66
N LYS A 173 21.04 -3.25 -7.10
CA LYS A 173 20.39 -3.60 -8.36
C LYS A 173 20.01 -2.34 -9.11
N ASN A 174 20.53 -2.18 -10.32
CA ASN A 174 20.25 -1.03 -11.19
C ASN A 174 20.40 0.34 -10.47
N GLY A 175 21.42 0.46 -9.62
CA GLY A 175 21.68 1.69 -8.85
C GLY A 175 20.74 1.92 -7.65
N ARG A 176 19.97 0.91 -7.23
CA ARG A 176 19.14 0.94 -6.02
C ARG A 176 19.57 -0.14 -5.05
N ILE A 177 19.54 0.20 -3.76
CA ILE A 177 19.84 -0.74 -2.68
C ILE A 177 18.55 -1.44 -2.29
N MET A 178 18.58 -2.76 -2.42
CA MET A 178 17.46 -3.65 -2.22
C MET A 178 17.65 -4.41 -0.91
N VAL A 179 16.60 -4.46 -0.09
CA VAL A 179 16.59 -5.17 1.19
C VAL A 179 15.36 -6.06 1.30
N PRO A 180 15.42 -7.16 2.06
CA PRO A 180 14.22 -7.93 2.41
C PRO A 180 13.21 -7.01 3.10
N VAL A 181 11.93 -7.11 2.73
CA VAL A 181 10.88 -6.29 3.35
C VAL A 181 10.81 -6.43 4.88
N ARG A 182 11.21 -7.58 5.43
CA ARG A 182 11.26 -7.81 6.89
C ARG A 182 12.18 -6.82 7.62
N PHE A 183 13.22 -6.31 6.95
CA PHE A 183 14.07 -5.23 7.46
C PHE A 183 13.23 -4.02 7.91
N ILE A 184 12.18 -3.69 7.17
CA ILE A 184 11.28 -2.58 7.46
C ILE A 184 10.53 -2.83 8.77
N SER A 185 10.07 -4.06 8.99
CA SER A 185 9.38 -4.42 10.23
C SER A 185 10.32 -4.34 11.44
N GLU A 186 11.52 -4.91 11.32
CA GLU A 186 12.46 -5.05 12.42
C GLU A 186 13.10 -3.73 12.86
N PHE A 187 13.39 -2.83 11.93
CA PHE A 187 14.20 -1.63 12.24
C PHE A 187 13.44 -0.32 12.13
N LEU A 188 12.28 -0.31 11.44
CA LEU A 188 11.43 0.88 11.33
C LEU A 188 10.11 0.73 12.12
N GLY A 189 9.94 -0.37 12.86
CA GLY A 189 8.80 -0.58 13.77
C GLY A 189 7.46 -0.64 13.05
N GLN A 190 7.43 -1.27 11.87
CA GLN A 190 6.23 -1.43 11.06
C GLN A 190 5.74 -2.89 11.10
N GLU A 191 4.46 -3.10 10.87
CA GLU A 191 3.91 -4.41 10.54
C GLU A 191 4.05 -4.66 9.03
N VAL A 192 4.44 -5.89 8.67
CA VAL A 192 4.53 -6.33 7.28
C VAL A 192 3.67 -7.56 7.07
N GLU A 193 2.69 -7.47 6.17
CA GLU A 193 1.85 -8.59 5.76
C GLU A 193 2.12 -8.95 4.29
N TRP A 194 1.89 -10.21 3.95
CA TRP A 194 2.04 -10.75 2.61
C TRP A 194 0.78 -11.48 2.16
N ASP A 195 0.16 -10.99 1.10
CA ASP A 195 -0.88 -11.68 0.34
C ASP A 195 -0.22 -12.42 -0.83
N SER A 196 -0.23 -13.75 -0.77
CA SER A 196 0.37 -14.61 -1.79
C SER A 196 -0.49 -14.73 -3.05
N THR A 197 -1.80 -14.54 -2.94
CA THR A 197 -2.76 -14.68 -4.04
C THR A 197 -2.49 -13.67 -5.16
N SER A 198 -2.27 -12.42 -4.76
CA SER A 198 -2.12 -11.26 -5.66
C SER A 198 -0.75 -10.60 -5.55
N LYS A 199 0.16 -11.22 -4.79
CA LYS A 199 1.54 -10.79 -4.54
C LYS A 199 1.60 -9.38 -3.95
N ILE A 200 0.82 -9.13 -2.91
CA ILE A 200 0.73 -7.82 -2.25
C ILE A 200 1.53 -7.84 -0.95
N VAL A 201 2.53 -6.98 -0.85
CA VAL A 201 3.20 -6.61 0.39
C VAL A 201 2.45 -5.42 0.98
N ILE A 202 2.03 -5.54 2.24
CA ILE A 202 1.36 -4.47 2.99
C ILE A 202 2.29 -4.07 4.13
N ILE A 203 2.62 -2.79 4.21
CA ILE A 203 3.46 -2.20 5.25
C ILE A 203 2.64 -1.12 5.94
N LYS A 204 2.46 -1.23 7.26
CA LYS A 204 1.65 -0.29 8.03
C LYS A 204 2.18 -0.16 9.45
N SER A 205 1.90 0.97 10.08
CA SER A 205 2.18 1.19 11.49
C SER A 205 1.50 0.15 12.36
N VAL A 206 2.19 -0.27 13.43
CA VAL A 206 1.60 -1.07 14.52
C VAL A 206 0.43 -0.29 15.13
#